data_AF-A0A1H3CBR2-F1
#
_entry.id   AF-A0A1H3CBR2-F1
#
_cell.length_a   1.000
_cell.length_b   1.000
_cell.length_c   1.000
_cell.angle_alpha   90.00
_cell.angle_beta   90.00
_cell.angle_gamma   90.00
#
_symmetry.space_group_name_H-M   'P 1'
#
loop_
_entity.id
_entity.type
_entity.pdbx_description
1 polymer ?
#
loop_
_entity_poly.entity_id
_entity_poly.type
_entity_poly.pdbx_seq_one_letter_code
_entity_poly.pdbx_strand_id
1 'polypeptide(L)'
;MAKPSITDARSITADLILEVGKYYSAQQLRSLQAKLSGTAREIRALTSGCHLPGRIGAQLSVEQIQLLQDAAKLIESVNSNIKHAKEKRGRDESLAKRRQQSRYAEAKRLVAETYLEPFVPESTALDPLLDTLKTALTLNRADVFRNGYSPREFNLRLRDYLSPARTRKLIGWTSPSAFWISTVLSLRNDVAQTVEQEIAYDDGSSVQDRLDALKQKVADCLAQTHLSADEEETLRLWSEALSPSLQQEGGE
;
A
#
# COMPACT_ATOMS: atom_id res chain seq x y z
N MET A 1 -50.61 18.69 0.77
CA MET A 1 -49.52 17.70 0.62
C MET A 1 -49.77 16.56 1.60
N ALA A 2 -49.86 15.32 1.13
CA ALA A 2 -50.10 14.17 2.01
C ALA A 2 -48.93 13.98 2.99
N LYS A 3 -49.23 13.72 4.28
CA LYS A 3 -48.20 13.39 5.26
C LYS A 3 -47.45 12.13 4.79
N PRO A 4 -46.10 12.12 4.84
CA PRO A 4 -45.34 10.94 4.46
C PRO A 4 -45.72 9.76 5.36
N SER A 5 -45.76 8.55 4.77
CA SER A 5 -46.01 7.33 5.53
C SER A 5 -44.98 7.20 6.64
N ILE A 6 -45.41 6.82 7.85
CA ILE A 6 -44.52 6.58 9.00
C ILE A 6 -43.47 5.50 8.71
N THR A 7 -43.73 4.65 7.72
CA THR A 7 -42.85 3.56 7.27
C THR A 7 -41.83 3.98 6.21
N ASP A 8 -41.92 5.21 5.68
CA ASP A 8 -41.01 5.70 4.65
C ASP A 8 -39.88 6.51 5.29
N ALA A 9 -38.66 5.95 5.29
CA ALA A 9 -37.47 6.60 5.85
C ALA A 9 -36.89 7.67 4.90
N ARG A 10 -37.69 8.66 4.48
CA ARG A 10 -37.29 9.66 3.46
C ARG A 10 -36.08 10.50 3.87
N SER A 11 -35.86 10.71 5.16
CA SER A 11 -34.70 11.45 5.68
C SER A 11 -33.41 10.62 5.66
N ILE A 12 -33.50 9.29 5.57
CA ILE A 12 -32.34 8.40 5.52
C ILE A 12 -32.05 8.07 4.07
N THR A 13 -31.32 8.96 3.41
CA THR A 13 -30.91 8.78 2.01
C THR A 13 -29.62 7.97 1.91
N ALA A 14 -29.35 7.43 0.72
CA ALA A 14 -28.08 6.77 0.43
C ALA A 14 -26.86 7.70 0.65
N ASP A 15 -27.00 8.98 0.31
CA ASP A 15 -25.92 9.97 0.50
C ASP A 15 -25.67 10.27 1.98
N LEU A 16 -26.71 10.38 2.81
CA LEU A 16 -26.55 10.52 4.26
C LEU A 16 -25.85 9.29 4.86
N ILE A 17 -26.20 8.09 4.41
CA ILE A 17 -25.54 6.85 4.86
C ILE A 17 -24.05 6.87 4.47
N LEU A 18 -23.70 7.37 3.29
CA LEU A 18 -22.30 7.49 2.86
C LEU A 18 -21.55 8.55 3.65
N GLU A 19 -22.20 9.64 4.03
CA GLU A 19 -21.65 10.72 4.86
C GLU A 19 -21.37 10.24 6.29
N VAL A 20 -22.40 9.71 6.96
CA VAL A 20 -22.28 9.16 8.33
C VAL A 20 -21.34 7.94 8.34
N GLY A 21 -21.41 7.13 7.29
CA GLY A 21 -20.59 5.94 7.07
C GLY A 21 -19.28 6.21 6.32
N LYS A 22 -18.69 7.41 6.41
CA LYS A 22 -17.46 7.76 5.65
C LYS A 22 -16.30 6.79 5.84
N TYR A 23 -16.18 6.17 7.01
CA TYR A 23 -15.13 5.19 7.34
C TYR A 23 -15.58 3.73 7.15
N TYR A 24 -16.79 3.50 6.65
CA TYR A 24 -17.31 2.17 6.38
C TYR A 24 -17.06 1.77 4.93
N SER A 25 -16.49 0.58 4.77
CA SER A 25 -16.32 -0.09 3.48
C SER A 25 -17.64 -0.63 2.92
N ALA A 26 -17.66 -0.88 1.61
CA ALA A 26 -18.79 -1.54 0.95
C ALA A 26 -19.11 -2.91 1.61
N GLN A 27 -18.11 -3.63 2.10
CA GLN A 27 -18.31 -4.92 2.77
C GLN A 27 -19.00 -4.77 4.13
N GLN A 28 -18.67 -3.74 4.91
CA GLN A 28 -19.35 -3.48 6.18
C GLN A 28 -20.81 -3.05 5.94
N LEU A 29 -21.05 -2.21 4.93
CA LEU A 29 -22.42 -1.84 4.52
C LEU A 29 -23.22 -3.06 4.05
N ARG A 30 -22.58 -4.02 3.37
CA ARG A 30 -23.20 -5.31 3.00
C ARG A 30 -23.60 -6.13 4.21
N SER A 31 -22.75 -6.19 5.24
CA SER A 31 -23.08 -6.89 6.50
C SER A 31 -24.27 -6.24 7.20
N LEU A 32 -24.30 -4.90 7.27
CA LEU A 32 -25.42 -4.16 7.85
C LEU A 32 -26.73 -4.41 7.09
N GLN A 33 -26.68 -4.37 5.75
CA GLN A 33 -27.82 -4.68 4.90
C GLN A 33 -28.36 -6.10 5.20
N ALA A 34 -27.48 -7.09 5.32
CA ALA A 34 -27.87 -8.47 5.59
C ALA A 34 -28.59 -8.62 6.94
N LYS A 35 -28.09 -7.94 7.99
CA LYS A 35 -28.72 -7.93 9.32
C LYS A 35 -30.12 -7.32 9.28
N LEU A 36 -30.29 -6.14 8.68
CA LEU A 36 -31.60 -5.49 8.58
C LEU A 36 -32.59 -6.29 7.73
N SER A 37 -32.10 -6.93 6.66
CA SER A 37 -32.91 -7.84 5.85
C SER A 37 -33.37 -9.07 6.64
N GLY A 38 -32.51 -9.61 7.51
CA GLY A 38 -32.83 -10.70 8.44
C GLY A 38 -33.88 -10.29 9.45
N THR A 39 -33.70 -9.14 10.12
CA THR A 39 -34.64 -8.61 11.11
C THR A 39 -36.02 -8.37 10.52
N ALA A 40 -36.12 -7.73 9.34
CA ALA A 40 -37.41 -7.54 8.68
C ALA A 40 -38.10 -8.87 8.33
N ARG A 41 -37.32 -9.89 7.95
CA ARG A 41 -37.84 -11.24 7.67
C ARG A 41 -38.34 -11.92 8.93
N GLU A 42 -37.64 -11.82 10.06
CA GLU A 42 -38.05 -12.38 11.34
C GLU A 42 -39.35 -11.73 11.85
N ILE A 43 -39.46 -10.41 11.75
CA ILE A 43 -40.69 -9.69 12.10
C ILE A 43 -41.87 -10.13 11.22
N ARG A 44 -41.63 -10.35 9.92
CA ARG A 44 -42.66 -10.92 9.04
C ARG A 44 -43.04 -12.34 9.42
N ALA A 45 -42.08 -13.18 9.78
CA ALA A 45 -42.36 -14.55 10.21
C ALA A 45 -43.18 -14.59 11.52
N LEU A 46 -43.02 -13.59 12.38
CA LEU A 46 -43.83 -13.43 13.60
C LEU A 46 -45.24 -12.91 13.29
N THR A 47 -45.37 -11.98 12.35
CA THR A 47 -46.66 -11.33 12.02
C THR A 47 -47.46 -12.02 10.92
N SER A 48 -46.87 -13.03 10.26
CA SER A 48 -47.49 -13.77 9.17
C SER A 48 -46.94 -15.19 9.09
N GLY A 49 -47.83 -16.17 8.84
CA GLY A 49 -47.46 -17.56 8.59
C GLY A 49 -48.08 -18.57 9.58
N CYS A 50 -47.96 -19.85 9.25
CA CYS A 50 -48.51 -20.98 10.00
C CYS A 50 -47.47 -21.73 10.87
N HIS A 51 -46.20 -21.34 10.80
CA HIS A 51 -45.11 -21.92 11.58
C HIS A 51 -45.10 -21.40 13.02
N LEU A 52 -44.28 -21.99 13.90
CA LEU A 52 -44.23 -21.65 15.33
C LEU A 52 -44.16 -20.13 15.62
N PRO A 53 -43.32 -19.33 14.95
CA PRO A 53 -43.32 -17.87 15.14
C PRO A 53 -44.66 -17.22 14.80
N GLY A 54 -45.26 -17.54 13.65
CA GLY A 54 -46.57 -17.00 13.26
C GLY A 54 -47.69 -17.44 14.21
N ARG A 55 -47.63 -18.65 14.77
CA ARG A 55 -48.58 -19.13 15.80
C ARG A 55 -48.44 -18.39 17.12
N ILE A 56 -47.22 -18.04 17.52
CA ILE A 56 -46.96 -17.19 18.69
C ILE A 56 -47.50 -15.78 18.41
N GLY A 57 -47.21 -15.23 17.23
CA GLY A 57 -47.67 -13.89 16.84
C GLY A 57 -49.19 -13.79 16.68
N ALA A 58 -49.90 -14.89 16.41
CA ALA A 58 -51.36 -14.92 16.40
C ALA A 58 -52.00 -14.62 17.77
N GLN A 59 -51.21 -14.64 18.86
CA GLN A 59 -51.66 -14.22 20.20
C GLN A 59 -51.57 -12.69 20.39
N LEU A 60 -50.94 -11.98 19.47
CA LEU A 60 -50.86 -10.53 19.51
C LEU A 60 -52.19 -9.91 19.04
N SER A 61 -52.50 -8.73 19.58
CA SER A 61 -53.59 -7.90 19.09
C SER A 61 -53.34 -7.43 17.64
N VAL A 62 -54.40 -7.04 16.95
CA VAL A 62 -54.32 -6.53 15.58
C VAL A 62 -53.43 -5.29 15.50
N GLU A 63 -53.50 -4.42 16.51
CA GLU A 63 -52.68 -3.21 16.61
C GLU A 63 -51.19 -3.53 16.78
N GLN A 64 -50.84 -4.55 17.59
CA GLN A 64 -49.46 -5.01 17.76
C GLN A 64 -48.91 -5.64 16.47
N ILE A 65 -49.73 -6.43 15.76
CA ILE A 65 -49.35 -7.00 14.46
C ILE A 65 -49.09 -5.89 13.45
N GLN A 66 -49.98 -4.89 13.37
CA GLN A 66 -49.83 -3.76 12.46
C GLN A 66 -48.57 -2.95 12.78
N LEU A 67 -48.29 -2.67 14.06
CA LEU A 67 -47.08 -1.98 14.49
C LEU A 67 -45.80 -2.72 14.04
N LEU A 68 -45.77 -4.05 14.22
CA LEU A 68 -44.64 -4.87 13.79
C LEU A 68 -44.49 -4.89 12.26
N GLN A 69 -45.59 -4.99 11.52
CA GLN A 69 -45.55 -4.91 10.05
C GLN A 69 -45.04 -3.55 9.56
N ASP A 70 -45.44 -2.47 10.21
CA ASP A 70 -44.97 -1.12 9.88
C ASP A 70 -43.50 -0.91 10.27
N ALA A 71 -43.04 -1.49 11.39
CA ALA A 71 -41.63 -1.53 11.74
C ALA A 71 -40.80 -2.31 10.70
N ALA A 72 -41.29 -3.46 10.22
CA ALA A 72 -40.64 -4.21 9.16
C ALA A 72 -40.52 -3.40 7.86
N LYS A 73 -41.60 -2.72 7.44
CA LYS A 73 -41.58 -1.82 6.26
C LYS A 73 -40.59 -0.68 6.45
N LEU A 74 -40.52 -0.07 7.64
CA LEU A 74 -39.56 0.99 7.93
C LEU A 74 -38.11 0.50 7.83
N ILE A 75 -37.81 -0.67 8.41
CA ILE A 75 -36.49 -1.30 8.31
C ILE A 75 -36.13 -1.54 6.85
N GLU A 76 -37.06 -2.00 6.02
CA GLU A 76 -36.82 -2.20 4.59
C GLU A 76 -36.60 -0.91 3.82
N SER A 77 -37.35 0.14 4.17
CA SER A 77 -37.16 1.47 3.60
C SER A 77 -35.72 1.95 3.84
N VAL A 78 -35.22 1.83 5.07
CA VAL A 78 -33.81 2.12 5.41
C VAL A 78 -32.84 1.20 4.65
N ASN A 79 -33.15 -0.09 4.60
CA ASN A 79 -32.31 -1.11 3.98
C ASN A 79 -32.14 -0.87 2.46
N SER A 80 -33.16 -0.35 1.78
CA SER A 80 -33.07 0.01 0.36
C SER A 80 -32.06 1.13 0.12
N ASN A 81 -32.02 2.15 0.99
CA ASN A 81 -31.02 3.22 0.94
C ASN A 81 -29.60 2.71 1.24
N ILE A 82 -29.45 1.77 2.18
CA ILE A 82 -28.16 1.12 2.48
C ILE A 82 -27.66 0.31 1.27
N LYS A 83 -28.56 -0.36 0.55
CA LYS A 83 -28.20 -1.06 -0.70
C LYS A 83 -27.58 -0.10 -1.72
N HIS A 84 -28.22 1.05 -1.95
CA HIS A 84 -27.70 2.07 -2.86
C HIS A 84 -26.37 2.67 -2.40
N ALA A 85 -26.25 3.00 -1.11
CA ALA A 85 -25.00 3.48 -0.52
C ALA A 85 -23.85 2.48 -0.72
N LYS A 86 -24.08 1.20 -0.42
CA LYS A 86 -23.12 0.12 -0.63
C LYS A 86 -22.66 0.02 -2.08
N GLU A 87 -23.58 0.08 -3.04
CA GLU A 87 -23.26 0.00 -4.47
C GLU A 87 -22.43 1.19 -4.94
N LYS A 88 -22.75 2.41 -4.49
CA LYS A 88 -21.96 3.60 -4.75
C LYS A 88 -20.55 3.49 -4.14
N ARG A 89 -20.45 3.14 -2.85
CA ARG A 89 -19.16 2.91 -2.17
C ARG A 89 -18.31 1.86 -2.88
N GLY A 90 -18.91 0.73 -3.27
CA GLY A 90 -18.18 -0.34 -3.96
C GLY A 90 -17.65 0.08 -5.34
N ARG A 91 -18.36 0.96 -6.05
CA ARG A 91 -17.85 1.56 -7.29
C ARG A 91 -16.68 2.49 -7.01
N ASP A 92 -16.79 3.36 -6.02
CA ASP A 92 -15.73 4.31 -5.66
C ASP A 92 -14.45 3.58 -5.22
N GLU A 93 -14.57 2.56 -4.36
CA GLU A 93 -13.47 1.69 -3.94
C GLU A 93 -12.81 0.98 -5.13
N SER A 94 -13.62 0.47 -6.08
CA SER A 94 -13.11 -0.19 -7.28
C SER A 94 -12.36 0.79 -8.20
N LEU A 95 -12.90 1.99 -8.39
CA LEU A 95 -12.26 3.04 -9.19
C LEU A 95 -10.95 3.50 -8.53
N ALA A 96 -10.93 3.71 -7.22
CA ALA A 96 -9.73 4.05 -6.47
C ALA A 96 -8.65 2.96 -6.61
N LYS A 97 -9.03 1.68 -6.48
CA LYS A 97 -8.10 0.56 -6.67
C LYS A 97 -7.54 0.50 -8.09
N ARG A 98 -8.38 0.68 -9.11
CA ARG A 98 -7.93 0.70 -10.52
C ARG A 98 -6.99 1.87 -10.80
N ARG A 99 -7.31 3.05 -10.27
CA ARG A 99 -6.44 4.22 -10.36
C ARG A 99 -5.08 3.93 -9.73
N GLN A 100 -5.05 3.41 -8.51
CA GLN A 100 -3.80 3.07 -7.84
C GLN A 100 -2.98 2.03 -8.61
N GLN A 101 -3.64 1.01 -9.17
CA GLN A 101 -2.97 0.01 -10.01
C GLN A 101 -2.36 0.61 -11.27
N SER A 102 -3.08 1.51 -11.95
CA SER A 102 -2.58 2.23 -13.12
C SER A 102 -1.35 3.07 -12.76
N ARG A 103 -1.40 3.79 -11.63
CA ARG A 103 -0.28 4.60 -11.14
C ARG A 103 0.94 3.73 -10.80
N TYR A 104 0.75 2.60 -10.12
CA TYR A 104 1.86 1.66 -9.86
C TYR A 104 2.46 1.09 -11.14
N ALA A 105 1.64 0.77 -12.15
CA ALA A 105 2.14 0.28 -13.43
C ALA A 105 2.97 1.34 -14.17
N GLU A 106 2.48 2.59 -14.17
CA GLU A 106 3.19 3.73 -14.76
C GLU A 106 4.50 4.03 -13.99
N ALA A 107 4.46 4.04 -12.66
CA ALA A 107 5.63 4.22 -11.81
C ALA A 107 6.70 3.17 -12.08
N LYS A 108 6.31 1.90 -12.14
CA LYS A 108 7.21 0.79 -12.45
C LYS A 108 7.85 0.94 -13.83
N ARG A 109 7.08 1.39 -14.83
CA ARG A 109 7.62 1.67 -16.17
C ARG A 109 8.65 2.81 -16.12
N LEU A 110 8.30 3.94 -15.50
CA LEU A 110 9.19 5.10 -15.40
C LEU A 110 10.47 4.82 -14.61
N VAL A 111 10.38 4.05 -13.52
CA VAL A 111 11.54 3.61 -12.74
C VAL A 111 12.40 2.65 -13.54
N ALA A 112 11.79 1.74 -14.31
CA ALA A 112 12.54 0.87 -15.21
C ALA A 112 13.31 1.70 -16.27
N GLU A 113 12.67 2.70 -16.87
CA GLU A 113 13.28 3.58 -17.87
C GLU A 113 14.37 4.50 -17.28
N THR A 114 14.22 4.95 -16.02
CA THR A 114 15.09 5.98 -15.41
C THR A 114 16.20 5.43 -14.53
N TYR A 115 15.92 4.40 -13.73
CA TYR A 115 16.81 3.89 -12.68
C TYR A 115 17.28 2.45 -12.94
N LEU A 116 16.64 1.73 -13.86
CA LEU A 116 16.98 0.36 -14.18
C LEU A 116 17.29 0.24 -15.67
N GLU A 117 18.42 0.81 -16.11
CA GLU A 117 19.03 0.26 -17.33
C GLU A 117 19.14 -1.28 -17.18
N PRO A 118 18.87 -2.05 -18.24
CA PRO A 118 18.95 -3.51 -18.18
C PRO A 118 20.31 -3.88 -17.59
N PHE A 119 20.30 -4.49 -16.40
CA PHE A 119 21.52 -5.06 -15.84
C PHE A 119 21.85 -6.25 -16.74
N VAL A 120 22.70 -6.01 -17.74
CA VAL A 120 23.25 -7.08 -18.56
C VAL A 120 24.24 -7.81 -17.66
N PRO A 121 24.03 -9.11 -17.37
CA PRO A 121 24.98 -9.90 -16.59
C PRO A 121 26.19 -10.26 -17.47
N GLU A 122 26.81 -9.27 -18.10
CA GLU A 122 28.19 -9.40 -18.54
C GLU A 122 29.04 -9.21 -17.29
N SER A 123 29.30 -10.34 -16.62
CA SER A 123 30.25 -10.53 -15.52
C SER A 123 30.71 -9.25 -14.82
N THR A 124 29.92 -8.77 -13.86
CA THR A 124 30.40 -7.94 -12.74
C THR A 124 31.16 -6.66 -13.14
N ALA A 125 30.56 -5.82 -13.98
CA ALA A 125 31.03 -4.44 -14.10
C ALA A 125 30.91 -3.73 -12.72
N LEU A 126 32.01 -3.16 -12.24
CA LEU A 126 32.12 -2.54 -10.92
C LEU A 126 31.28 -1.25 -10.83
N ASP A 127 31.26 -0.46 -11.91
CA ASP A 127 30.66 0.88 -11.92
C ASP A 127 29.14 0.86 -11.64
N PRO A 128 28.30 0.00 -12.28
CA PRO A 128 26.87 -0.06 -11.97
C PRO A 128 26.55 -0.44 -10.53
N LEU A 129 27.41 -1.24 -9.89
CA LEU A 129 27.25 -1.63 -8.48
C LEU A 129 27.58 -0.47 -7.54
N LEU A 130 28.65 0.29 -7.84
CA LEU A 130 29.01 1.49 -7.10
C LEU A 130 27.98 2.61 -7.29
N ASP A 131 27.46 2.78 -8.50
CA ASP A 131 26.39 3.74 -8.78
C ASP A 131 25.11 3.42 -8.01
N THR A 132 24.79 2.14 -7.83
CA THR A 132 23.67 1.71 -6.97
C THR A 132 23.87 2.16 -5.53
N LEU A 133 25.07 1.93 -4.97
CA LEU A 133 25.40 2.35 -3.60
C LEU A 133 25.36 3.86 -3.44
N LYS A 134 25.93 4.59 -4.40
CA LYS A 134 25.92 6.06 -4.47
C LYS A 134 24.50 6.62 -4.54
N THR A 135 23.65 6.00 -5.36
CA THR A 135 22.23 6.37 -5.50
C THR A 135 21.48 6.13 -4.17
N ALA A 136 21.70 4.99 -3.52
CA ALA A 136 21.07 4.69 -2.24
C ALA A 136 21.46 5.68 -1.14
N LEU A 137 22.76 6.03 -1.03
CA LEU A 137 23.26 7.05 -0.09
C LEU A 137 22.61 8.41 -0.38
N THR A 138 22.61 8.83 -1.65
CA THR A 138 22.02 10.10 -2.08
C THR A 138 20.53 10.18 -1.74
N LEU A 139 19.76 9.13 -2.04
CA LEU A 139 18.33 9.08 -1.73
C LEU A 139 18.05 9.04 -0.23
N ASN A 140 18.94 8.43 0.57
CA ASN A 140 18.81 8.47 2.03
C ASN A 140 19.02 9.88 2.57
N ARG A 141 20.00 10.63 2.04
CA ARG A 141 20.20 12.04 2.42
C ARG A 141 19.04 12.94 2.02
N ALA A 142 18.42 12.65 0.87
CA ALA A 142 17.21 13.32 0.44
C ALA A 142 15.95 12.90 1.24
N ASP A 143 16.09 12.08 2.29
CA ASP A 143 14.99 11.58 3.12
C ASP A 143 13.93 10.79 2.30
N VAL A 144 14.39 10.05 1.29
CA VAL A 144 13.55 9.24 0.40
C VAL A 144 13.75 7.76 0.68
N PHE A 145 15.01 7.33 0.80
CA PHE A 145 15.35 5.92 0.98
C PHE A 145 15.79 5.61 2.41
N ARG A 146 15.18 4.61 3.05
CA ARG A 146 15.53 4.18 4.41
C ARG A 146 15.57 5.37 5.41
N ASN A 147 14.64 6.31 5.27
CA ASN A 147 14.50 7.56 6.05
C ASN A 147 14.42 7.38 7.58
N GLY A 148 14.12 6.17 8.08
CA GLY A 148 14.25 5.85 9.50
C GLY A 148 15.70 5.84 10.04
N TYR A 149 16.71 5.91 9.16
CA TYR A 149 18.11 6.05 9.53
C TYR A 149 18.64 7.41 9.11
N SER A 150 19.38 8.05 10.00
CA SER A 150 20.21 9.20 9.62
C SER A 150 21.24 8.78 8.55
N PRO A 151 21.73 9.72 7.73
CA PRO A 151 22.79 9.46 6.75
C PRO A 151 23.99 8.72 7.32
N ARG A 152 24.40 9.09 8.54
CA ARG A 152 25.50 8.44 9.25
C ARG A 152 25.18 6.99 9.62
N GLU A 153 24.00 6.72 10.17
CA GLU A 153 23.60 5.36 10.56
C GLU A 153 23.43 4.45 9.33
N PHE A 154 22.86 4.98 8.25
CA PHE A 154 22.73 4.24 7.01
C PHE A 154 24.10 3.91 6.41
N ASN A 155 25.01 4.89 6.37
CA ASN A 155 26.39 4.69 5.92
C ASN A 155 27.14 3.62 6.75
N LEU A 156 27.03 3.69 8.09
CA LEU A 156 27.64 2.70 8.99
C LEU A 156 27.12 1.28 8.74
N ARG A 157 25.83 1.14 8.40
CA ARG A 157 25.26 -0.16 8.04
C ARG A 157 25.80 -0.70 6.72
N LEU A 158 25.99 0.17 5.72
CA LEU A 158 26.66 -0.24 4.49
C LEU A 158 28.08 -0.75 4.77
N ARG A 159 28.82 -0.12 5.68
CA ARG A 159 30.14 -0.62 6.11
C ARG A 159 30.05 -1.95 6.89
N ASP A 160 29.03 -2.13 7.73
CA ASP A 160 28.83 -3.35 8.52
C ASP A 160 28.69 -4.63 7.66
N TYR A 161 28.15 -4.52 6.43
CA TYR A 161 28.09 -5.64 5.48
C TYR A 161 29.46 -6.15 5.04
N LEU A 162 30.49 -5.31 5.08
CA LEU A 162 31.87 -5.69 4.78
C LEU A 162 32.59 -6.29 5.99
N SER A 163 31.97 -6.25 7.19
CA SER A 163 32.64 -6.70 8.41
C SER A 163 32.89 -8.22 8.43
N PRO A 164 34.01 -8.68 9.03
CA PRO A 164 34.29 -10.10 9.22
C PRO A 164 33.21 -10.86 9.99
N ALA A 165 32.40 -10.16 10.80
CA ALA A 165 31.31 -10.78 11.55
C ALA A 165 30.14 -11.19 10.65
N ARG A 166 29.89 -10.45 9.56
CA ARG A 166 28.86 -10.77 8.57
C ARG A 166 29.34 -11.75 7.52
N THR A 167 30.58 -11.61 7.07
CA THR A 167 31.19 -12.53 6.09
C THR A 167 31.61 -13.88 6.68
N ARG A 168 31.67 -14.04 8.00
CA ARG A 168 31.84 -15.37 8.63
C ARG A 168 30.54 -16.20 8.72
N LYS A 169 29.38 -15.58 8.49
CA LYS A 169 28.05 -16.24 8.55
C LYS A 169 27.52 -16.63 7.17
N LEU A 170 28.40 -16.81 6.18
CA LEU A 170 28.10 -17.10 4.77
C LEU A 170 27.59 -18.54 4.55
N ILE A 171 26.59 -18.98 5.29
CA ILE A 171 25.92 -20.24 5.03
C ILE A 171 25.16 -20.08 3.70
N GLY A 172 25.56 -20.82 2.67
CA GLY A 172 24.90 -20.83 1.36
C GLY A 172 25.50 -19.90 0.29
N TRP A 173 26.61 -19.21 0.56
CA TRP A 173 27.31 -18.37 -0.43
C TRP A 173 28.63 -19.01 -0.86
N THR A 174 28.95 -18.92 -2.15
CA THR A 174 30.18 -19.49 -2.75
C THR A 174 31.43 -18.68 -2.43
N SER A 175 31.29 -17.37 -2.19
CA SER A 175 32.37 -16.46 -1.79
C SER A 175 31.82 -15.21 -1.09
N PRO A 176 32.66 -14.48 -0.33
CA PRO A 176 32.30 -13.16 0.18
C PRO A 176 31.90 -12.18 -0.93
N SER A 177 32.57 -12.22 -2.09
CA SER A 177 32.23 -11.37 -3.24
C SER A 177 30.83 -11.65 -3.80
N ALA A 178 30.41 -12.91 -3.88
CA ALA A 178 29.07 -13.28 -4.31
C ALA A 178 27.99 -12.73 -3.36
N PHE A 179 28.26 -12.75 -2.05
CA PHE A 179 27.38 -12.16 -1.04
C PHE A 179 27.28 -10.63 -1.16
N TRP A 180 28.41 -9.95 -1.37
CA TRP A 180 28.43 -8.49 -1.54
C TRP A 180 27.70 -8.05 -2.80
N ILE A 181 27.93 -8.73 -3.93
CA ILE A 181 27.20 -8.48 -5.17
C ILE A 181 25.68 -8.66 -4.93
N SER A 182 25.27 -9.77 -4.31
CA SER A 182 23.86 -9.97 -3.99
C SER A 182 23.30 -8.91 -3.05
N THR A 183 24.08 -8.40 -2.11
CA THR A 183 23.66 -7.33 -1.21
C THR A 183 23.39 -6.05 -1.99
N VAL A 184 24.27 -5.67 -2.91
CA VAL A 184 24.08 -4.50 -3.78
C VAL A 184 22.88 -4.69 -4.72
N LEU A 185 22.70 -5.88 -5.29
CA LEU A 185 21.54 -6.16 -6.14
C LEU A 185 20.22 -6.11 -5.35
N SER A 186 20.21 -6.61 -4.11
CA SER A 186 19.05 -6.46 -3.23
C SER A 186 18.78 -4.99 -2.91
N LEU A 187 19.83 -4.21 -2.64
CA LEU A 187 19.72 -2.77 -2.39
C LEU A 187 19.15 -2.03 -3.60
N ARG A 188 19.57 -2.39 -4.81
CA ARG A 188 19.02 -1.85 -6.07
C ARG A 188 17.51 -2.05 -6.16
N ASN A 189 17.05 -3.27 -5.89
CA ASN A 189 15.62 -3.60 -5.92
C ASN A 189 14.85 -2.82 -4.85
N ASP A 190 15.40 -2.70 -3.64
CA ASP A 190 14.80 -1.90 -2.56
C ASP A 190 14.68 -0.41 -2.94
N VAL A 191 15.73 0.15 -3.56
CA VAL A 191 15.73 1.54 -4.05
C VAL A 191 14.65 1.71 -5.12
N ALA A 192 14.62 0.84 -6.12
CA ALA A 192 13.61 0.88 -7.18
C ALA A 192 12.20 0.81 -6.61
N GLN A 193 11.94 -0.14 -5.72
CA GLN A 193 10.63 -0.28 -5.06
C GLN A 193 10.25 0.96 -4.24
N THR A 194 11.21 1.56 -3.55
CA THR A 194 10.97 2.78 -2.75
C THR A 194 10.60 3.95 -3.66
N VAL A 195 11.34 4.15 -4.76
CA VAL A 195 11.04 5.19 -5.74
C VAL A 195 9.69 4.94 -6.40
N GLU A 196 9.38 3.70 -6.79
CA GLU A 196 8.08 3.31 -7.33
C GLU A 196 6.93 3.69 -6.38
N GLN A 197 7.07 3.39 -5.09
CA GLN A 197 6.06 3.72 -4.07
C GLN A 197 5.90 5.22 -3.91
N GLU A 198 7.01 5.97 -3.88
CA GLU A 198 6.96 7.42 -3.73
C GLU A 198 6.28 8.11 -4.91
N ILE A 199 6.59 7.72 -6.14
CA ILE A 199 5.98 8.38 -7.31
C ILE A 199 4.56 7.87 -7.60
N ALA A 200 4.21 6.66 -7.15
CA ALA A 200 2.86 6.09 -7.30
C ALA A 200 1.83 6.66 -6.30
N TYR A 201 2.27 7.35 -5.24
CA TYR A 201 1.38 7.96 -4.25
C TYR A 201 0.38 8.93 -4.92
N ASP A 202 -0.91 8.84 -4.56
CA ASP A 202 -1.99 9.65 -5.13
C ASP A 202 -2.27 10.89 -4.25
N ASP A 203 -1.56 11.98 -4.52
CA ASP A 203 -1.80 13.31 -3.95
C ASP A 203 -2.57 14.25 -4.91
N GLY A 204 -3.03 13.72 -6.05
CA GLY A 204 -3.65 14.47 -7.13
C GLY A 204 -2.71 14.84 -8.29
N SER A 205 -1.39 14.71 -8.12
CA SER A 205 -0.39 14.96 -9.18
C SER A 205 -0.22 13.75 -10.10
N SER A 206 0.30 13.95 -11.33
CA SER A 206 0.66 12.82 -12.19
C SER A 206 1.88 12.07 -11.65
N VAL A 207 2.08 10.83 -12.08
CA VAL A 207 3.27 10.04 -11.68
C VAL A 207 4.56 10.69 -12.20
N GLN A 208 4.49 11.32 -13.38
CA GLN A 208 5.61 12.06 -13.96
C GLN A 208 5.96 13.30 -13.13
N ASP A 209 4.98 14.11 -12.73
CA ASP A 209 5.23 15.29 -11.88
C ASP A 209 5.88 14.91 -10.55
N ARG A 210 5.45 13.78 -9.97
CA ARG A 210 6.05 13.22 -8.74
C ARG A 210 7.50 12.79 -8.97
N LEU A 211 7.80 12.16 -10.10
CA LEU A 211 9.16 11.79 -10.48
C LEU A 211 10.05 13.03 -10.65
N ASP A 212 9.55 14.06 -11.31
CA ASP A 212 10.31 15.30 -11.54
C ASP A 212 10.52 16.07 -10.23
N ALA A 213 9.52 16.12 -9.35
CA ALA A 213 9.65 16.66 -8.00
C ALA A 213 10.67 15.88 -7.16
N LEU A 214 10.68 14.55 -7.26
CA LEU A 214 11.68 13.71 -6.60
C LEU A 214 13.09 13.99 -7.12
N LYS A 215 13.27 14.07 -8.44
CA LYS A 215 14.56 14.43 -9.06
C LYS A 215 15.03 15.80 -8.59
N GLN A 216 14.14 16.78 -8.53
CA GLN A 216 14.46 18.12 -8.02
C GLN A 216 14.85 18.08 -6.54
N LYS A 217 14.10 17.36 -5.68
CA LYS A 217 14.43 17.19 -4.25
C LYS A 217 15.84 16.62 -4.07
N VAL A 218 16.19 15.61 -4.87
CA VAL A 218 17.52 15.00 -4.85
C VAL A 218 18.59 15.98 -5.33
N ALA A 219 18.34 16.71 -6.42
CA ALA A 219 19.26 17.72 -6.94
C ALA A 219 19.52 18.85 -5.93
N ASP A 220 18.47 19.36 -5.28
CA ASP A 220 18.56 20.39 -4.26
C ASP A 220 19.37 19.92 -3.05
N CYS A 221 19.15 18.68 -2.61
CA CYS A 221 19.90 18.06 -1.52
C CYS A 221 21.40 17.95 -1.87
N LEU A 222 21.72 17.47 -3.08
CA LEU A 222 23.10 17.35 -3.56
C LEU A 222 23.78 18.71 -3.74
N ALA A 223 23.05 19.74 -4.17
CA ALA A 223 23.58 21.09 -4.31
C ALA A 223 23.93 21.73 -2.95
N GLN A 224 23.21 21.33 -1.89
CA GLN A 224 23.45 21.83 -0.53
C GLN A 224 24.55 21.04 0.19
N THR A 225 24.69 19.75 -0.07
CA THR A 225 25.64 18.89 0.64
C THR A 225 26.09 17.73 -0.24
N HIS A 226 27.36 17.75 -0.67
CA HIS A 226 28.00 16.61 -1.32
C HIS A 226 28.13 15.40 -0.36
N LEU A 227 28.45 14.23 -0.92
CA LEU A 227 28.82 13.06 -0.11
C LEU A 227 29.88 13.46 0.92
N SER A 228 29.70 13.01 2.15
CA SER A 228 30.68 13.23 3.20
C SER A 228 31.92 12.38 2.93
N ALA A 229 33.08 12.79 3.45
CA ALA A 229 34.31 11.98 3.36
C ALA A 229 34.09 10.55 3.88
N ASP A 230 33.20 10.37 4.87
CA ASP A 230 32.82 9.06 5.38
C ASP A 230 32.01 8.23 4.38
N GLU A 231 31.17 8.82 3.56
CA GLU A 231 30.41 8.09 2.53
C GLU A 231 31.30 7.79 1.32
N GLU A 232 32.19 8.71 0.94
CA GLU A 232 33.19 8.48 -0.10
C GLU A 232 34.13 7.33 0.29
N GLU A 233 34.57 7.30 1.54
CA GLU A 233 35.36 6.19 2.09
C GLU A 233 34.59 4.87 2.07
N THR A 234 33.28 4.88 2.37
CA THR A 234 32.44 3.68 2.23
C THR A 234 32.41 3.20 0.79
N LEU A 235 32.22 4.10 -0.18
CA LEU A 235 32.23 3.74 -1.60
C LEU A 235 33.59 3.17 -2.03
N ARG A 236 34.70 3.72 -1.53
CA ARG A 236 36.05 3.16 -1.76
C ARG A 236 36.18 1.73 -1.23
N LEU A 237 35.75 1.47 0.02
CA LEU A 237 35.80 0.14 0.62
C LEU A 237 34.93 -0.87 -0.14
N TRP A 238 33.75 -0.46 -0.59
CA TRP A 238 32.91 -1.30 -1.45
C TRP A 238 33.53 -1.53 -2.82
N SER A 239 34.22 -0.54 -3.39
CA SER A 239 34.97 -0.69 -4.64
C SER A 239 36.06 -1.75 -4.51
N GLU A 240 36.83 -1.72 -3.42
CA GLU A 240 37.87 -2.73 -3.13
C GLU A 240 37.28 -4.12 -2.91
N ALA A 241 36.16 -4.21 -2.21
CA ALA A 241 35.48 -5.47 -1.92
C ALA A 241 34.83 -6.11 -3.17
N LEU A 242 34.28 -5.30 -4.07
CA LEU A 242 33.62 -5.74 -5.29
C LEU A 242 34.58 -5.92 -6.47
N SER A 243 35.79 -5.36 -6.38
CA SER A 243 36.83 -5.60 -7.36
C SER A 243 37.21 -7.09 -7.35
N PRO A 244 37.40 -7.73 -8.52
CA PRO A 244 37.93 -9.08 -8.55
C PRO A 244 39.34 -9.05 -7.96
N SER A 245 39.50 -9.57 -6.75
CA SER A 245 40.81 -9.74 -6.13
C SER A 245 41.63 -10.67 -7.02
N LEU A 246 42.62 -10.12 -7.72
CA LEU A 246 43.78 -10.89 -8.18
C LEU A 246 44.51 -11.40 -6.93
N GLN A 247 44.11 -12.57 -6.44
CA GLN A 247 44.78 -13.35 -5.41
C GLN A 247 44.59 -14.83 -5.80
N GLN A 248 45.57 -15.70 -6.04
CA GLN A 248 47.03 -15.70 -6.00
C GLN A 248 47.48 -16.82 -6.96
N GLU A 249 48.02 -16.49 -8.14
CA GLU A 249 48.99 -17.37 -8.82
C GLU A 249 50.37 -16.81 -8.49
N GLY A 250 51.02 -17.39 -7.48
CA GLY A 250 52.36 -16.97 -7.08
C GLY A 250 52.62 -17.24 -5.61
N GLY A 251 53.11 -18.44 -5.29
CA GLY A 251 53.60 -18.78 -3.97
C GLY A 251 53.79 -20.27 -3.72
N GLU A 252 54.85 -20.82 -4.34
CA GLU A 252 55.55 -22.11 -4.11
C GLU A 252 54.85 -23.43 -4.45
#